data_AF-A0AAU2I1L1-F1
#
_entry.id   AF-A0AAU2I1L1-F1
#
_cell.length_a   1.000
_cell.length_b   1.000
_cell.length_c   1.000
_cell.angle_alpha   90.00
_cell.angle_beta   90.00
_cell.angle_gamma   90.00
#
_symmetry.space_group_name_H-M   'P 1'
#
loop_
_entity.id
_entity.type
_entity.pdbx_description
1 polymer ?
#
loop_
_entity_poly.entity_id
_entity_poly.type
_entity_poly.pdbx_seq_one_letter_code
_entity_poly.pdbx_strand_id
1 'polypeptide(L)'
;MTTATAPPTVRQRVEQLAGERITALQRGYLADEAKAVAALARLRRGAGREAGQLPDLWNLVDVTPLHEPHNGAQALSERELVCAEDALHVALTLWALHQQSRREAKMHQSGSRGKPRGVGAAVRRMMKPGEIDEPLRKRLVRAGTAPDLTALAQRLRDIVLLLRRDQFPLDYALLAGQLYRWQQPGGPDDVRREWGRSFHAWHEEDQNAGRQTPGGTATNTDTADTTHTDKDAS
;
A
#
# COMPACT_ATOMS: atom_id res chain seq x y z
N MET A 1 -4.63 34.75 -6.07
CA MET A 1 -3.59 34.06 -6.88
C MET A 1 -4.02 32.61 -7.02
N THR A 2 -4.53 32.24 -8.19
CA THR A 2 -4.92 30.86 -8.53
C THR A 2 -3.64 30.11 -8.88
N THR A 3 -3.16 29.25 -8.00
CA THR A 3 -2.04 28.35 -8.31
C THR A 3 -2.50 27.39 -9.41
N ALA A 4 -2.00 27.60 -10.62
CA ALA A 4 -2.15 26.65 -11.73
C ALA A 4 -1.53 25.32 -11.28
N THR A 5 -2.37 24.32 -11.03
CA THR A 5 -1.92 22.97 -10.64
C THR A 5 -1.32 22.31 -11.87
N ALA A 6 -0.07 21.86 -11.78
CA ALA A 6 0.60 21.16 -12.87
C ALA A 6 -0.22 19.92 -13.30
N PRO A 7 -0.23 19.57 -14.59
CA PRO A 7 -0.99 18.42 -15.07
C PRO A 7 -0.51 17.13 -14.38
N PRO A 8 -1.41 16.17 -14.13
CA PRO A 8 -1.04 14.93 -13.45
C PRO A 8 -0.08 14.11 -14.31
N THR A 9 0.96 13.56 -13.69
CA THR A 9 1.86 12.59 -14.31
C THR A 9 1.12 11.29 -14.65
N VAL A 10 1.66 10.51 -15.59
CA VAL A 10 1.08 9.20 -15.95
C VAL A 10 0.95 8.29 -14.73
N ARG A 11 1.97 8.26 -13.86
CA ARG A 11 1.92 7.51 -12.61
C ARG A 11 0.70 7.90 -11.77
N GLN A 12 0.44 9.20 -11.58
CA GLN A 12 -0.71 9.68 -10.81
C GLN A 12 -2.04 9.29 -11.45
N ARG A 13 -2.13 9.33 -12.78
CA ARG A 13 -3.32 8.87 -13.52
C ARG A 13 -3.58 7.38 -13.27
N VAL A 14 -2.54 6.55 -13.27
CA VAL A 14 -2.63 5.11 -12.96
C VAL A 14 -3.06 4.88 -11.50
N GLU A 15 -2.46 5.58 -10.54
CA GLU A 15 -2.81 5.48 -9.12
C GLU A 15 -4.28 5.86 -8.88
N GLN A 16 -4.72 6.98 -9.47
CA GLN A 16 -6.09 7.46 -9.36
C GLN A 16 -7.08 6.45 -9.93
N LEU A 17 -6.86 5.99 -11.16
CA LEU A 17 -7.75 5.04 -11.82
C LEU A 17 -7.80 3.71 -11.05
N ALA A 18 -6.65 3.19 -10.58
CA ALA A 18 -6.62 2.01 -9.74
C ALA A 18 -7.45 2.18 -8.47
N GLY A 19 -7.26 3.29 -7.75
CA GLY A 19 -7.98 3.61 -6.52
C GLY A 19 -9.50 3.71 -6.72
N GLU A 20 -9.94 4.39 -7.79
CA GLU A 20 -11.35 4.54 -8.14
C GLU A 20 -12.00 3.17 -8.43
N ARG A 21 -11.39 2.37 -9.31
CA ARG A 21 -11.92 1.05 -9.70
C ARG A 21 -11.94 0.08 -8.52
N ILE A 22 -10.85 0.00 -7.76
CA ILE A 22 -10.75 -0.90 -6.61
C ILE A 22 -11.73 -0.47 -5.52
N THR A 23 -11.87 0.83 -5.23
CA THR A 23 -12.80 1.31 -4.21
C THR A 23 -14.25 1.00 -4.58
N ALA A 24 -14.64 1.17 -5.84
CA ALA A 24 -15.97 0.82 -6.33
C ALA A 24 -16.24 -0.68 -6.20
N LEU A 25 -15.33 -1.53 -6.70
CA LEU A 25 -15.46 -2.99 -6.62
C LEU A 25 -15.45 -3.50 -5.18
N GLN A 26 -14.58 -2.94 -4.33
CA GLN A 26 -14.51 -3.30 -2.91
C GLN A 26 -15.81 -2.96 -2.19
N ARG A 27 -16.40 -1.78 -2.44
CA ARG A 27 -17.68 -1.39 -1.86
C ARG A 27 -18.78 -2.37 -2.24
N GLY A 28 -18.94 -2.65 -3.54
CA GLY A 28 -19.96 -3.59 -4.00
C GLY A 28 -19.73 -5.01 -3.50
N TYR A 29 -18.48 -5.46 -3.41
CA TYR A 29 -18.17 -6.78 -2.88
C TYR A 29 -18.49 -6.90 -1.39
N LEU A 30 -18.23 -5.87 -0.59
CA LEU A 30 -18.59 -5.88 0.84
C LEU A 30 -20.11 -5.81 1.05
N ALA A 31 -20.85 -5.20 0.12
CA ALA A 31 -22.31 -5.19 0.10
C ALA A 31 -22.94 -6.44 -0.57
N ASP A 32 -22.13 -7.44 -0.91
CA ASP A 32 -22.52 -8.66 -1.62
C ASP A 32 -23.27 -8.45 -2.95
N GLU A 33 -22.93 -7.38 -3.66
CA GLU A 33 -23.49 -7.12 -4.99
C GLU A 33 -22.99 -8.17 -6.00
N ALA A 34 -23.93 -8.88 -6.64
CA ALA A 34 -23.62 -9.97 -7.58
C ALA A 34 -22.61 -9.57 -8.67
N LYS A 35 -22.73 -8.34 -9.21
CA LYS A 35 -21.80 -7.80 -10.22
C LYS A 35 -20.37 -7.70 -9.68
N ALA A 36 -20.19 -7.19 -8.47
CA ALA A 36 -18.88 -7.05 -7.85
C ALA A 36 -18.28 -8.40 -7.46
N VAL A 37 -19.09 -9.34 -6.97
CA VAL A 37 -18.68 -10.73 -6.69
C VAL A 37 -18.19 -11.44 -7.96
N ALA A 38 -18.94 -11.33 -9.05
CA ALA A 38 -18.56 -11.89 -10.35
C ALA A 38 -17.29 -11.25 -10.89
N ALA A 39 -17.16 -9.92 -10.80
CA ALA A 39 -15.96 -9.20 -11.23
C ALA A 39 -14.71 -9.64 -10.45
N LEU A 40 -14.79 -9.70 -9.12
CA LEU A 40 -13.69 -10.19 -8.28
C LEU A 40 -13.34 -11.65 -8.61
N ALA A 41 -14.33 -12.50 -8.88
CA ALA A 41 -14.09 -13.88 -9.31
C ALA A 41 -13.31 -14.00 -10.63
N ARG A 42 -13.58 -13.11 -11.59
CA ARG A 42 -12.85 -13.05 -12.86
C ARG A 42 -11.43 -12.52 -12.66
N LEU A 43 -11.25 -11.42 -11.91
CA LEU A 43 -9.93 -10.84 -11.63
C LEU A 43 -9.00 -11.84 -10.93
N ARG A 44 -9.50 -12.66 -10.00
CA ARG A 44 -8.68 -13.66 -9.30
C ARG A 44 -7.98 -14.65 -10.23
N ARG A 45 -8.57 -14.95 -11.40
CA ARG A 45 -7.97 -15.88 -12.37
C ARG A 45 -6.69 -15.31 -13.01
N GLY A 46 -6.49 -14.00 -12.94
CA GLY A 46 -5.35 -13.31 -13.53
C GLY A 46 -4.17 -13.02 -12.60
N ALA A 47 -4.31 -13.24 -11.29
CA ALA A 47 -3.24 -12.89 -10.36
C ALA A 47 -1.99 -13.75 -10.58
N GLY A 48 -0.87 -13.11 -10.95
CA GLY A 48 0.34 -13.82 -11.35
C GLY A 48 0.26 -14.37 -12.78
N ARG A 49 -0.32 -13.62 -13.71
CA ARG A 49 -0.26 -13.88 -15.15
C ARG A 49 -0.02 -12.56 -15.87
N GLU A 50 0.40 -12.64 -17.12
CA GLU A 50 0.59 -11.46 -17.96
C GLU A 50 -0.75 -10.90 -18.40
N ALA A 51 -0.86 -9.56 -18.51
CA ALA A 51 -2.12 -8.91 -18.87
C ALA A 51 -2.62 -9.32 -20.26
N GLY A 52 -1.70 -9.54 -21.21
CA GLY A 52 -1.99 -10.02 -22.56
C GLY A 52 -2.53 -11.45 -22.65
N GLN A 53 -2.43 -12.25 -21.58
CA GLN A 53 -2.87 -13.65 -21.57
C GLN A 53 -4.33 -13.82 -21.11
N LEU A 54 -5.04 -12.73 -20.85
CA LEU A 54 -6.36 -12.76 -20.22
C LEU A 54 -7.39 -11.88 -20.95
N PRO A 55 -7.88 -12.31 -22.13
CA PRO A 55 -8.90 -11.59 -22.89
C PRO A 55 -10.15 -11.28 -22.07
N ASP A 56 -10.51 -12.17 -21.14
CA ASP A 56 -11.61 -12.00 -20.18
C ASP A 56 -11.52 -10.73 -19.32
N LEU A 57 -10.33 -10.14 -19.17
CA LEU A 57 -10.08 -8.98 -18.32
C LEU A 57 -10.07 -7.66 -19.09
N TRP A 58 -9.94 -7.69 -20.43
CA TRP A 58 -9.98 -6.49 -21.27
C TRP A 58 -11.30 -5.72 -21.13
N ASN A 59 -12.42 -6.42 -20.96
CA ASN A 59 -13.74 -5.81 -20.77
C ASN A 59 -14.13 -5.60 -19.31
N LEU A 60 -13.26 -5.97 -18.35
CA LEU A 60 -13.61 -5.95 -16.93
C LEU A 60 -13.11 -4.69 -16.23
N VAL A 61 -11.98 -4.15 -16.68
CA VAL A 61 -11.41 -2.91 -16.16
C VAL A 61 -11.54 -1.88 -17.26
N ASP A 62 -12.40 -0.89 -17.04
CA ASP A 62 -12.54 0.24 -17.94
C ASP A 62 -11.29 1.14 -17.82
N VAL A 63 -10.45 1.07 -18.85
CA VAL A 63 -9.19 1.81 -19.02
C VAL A 63 -9.36 3.05 -19.91
N THR A 64 -10.55 3.35 -20.43
CA THR A 64 -10.83 4.53 -21.27
C THR A 64 -10.31 5.84 -20.67
N PRO A 65 -10.33 6.07 -19.33
CA PRO A 65 -9.75 7.28 -18.74
C PRO A 65 -8.22 7.46 -18.96
N LEU A 66 -7.51 6.41 -19.36
CA LEU A 66 -6.11 6.51 -19.81
C LEU A 66 -6.03 7.00 -21.26
N HIS A 67 -6.96 6.60 -22.12
CA HIS A 67 -6.96 6.95 -23.54
C HIS A 67 -7.34 8.42 -23.77
N GLU A 68 -8.15 9.00 -22.88
CA GLU A 68 -8.61 10.38 -23.01
C GLU A 68 -7.67 11.37 -22.30
N PRO A 69 -7.26 12.48 -22.96
CA PRO A 69 -6.63 13.61 -22.29
C PRO A 69 -7.59 14.17 -21.24
N HIS A 70 -7.21 14.12 -19.97
CA HIS A 70 -8.02 14.65 -18.86
C HIS A 70 -7.18 15.64 -18.05
N ASN A 71 -7.82 16.69 -17.53
CA ASN A 71 -7.19 17.69 -16.65
C ASN A 71 -5.93 18.34 -17.24
N GLY A 72 -5.92 18.62 -18.55
CA GLY A 72 -4.78 19.24 -19.23
C GLY A 72 -3.55 18.34 -19.42
N ALA A 73 -3.65 17.05 -19.12
CA ALA A 73 -2.61 16.07 -19.42
C ALA A 73 -2.62 15.69 -20.90
N GLN A 74 -1.43 15.47 -21.47
CA GLN A 74 -1.28 15.01 -22.84
C GLN A 74 -1.81 13.57 -23.00
N ALA A 75 -2.20 13.22 -24.23
CA ALA A 75 -2.44 11.85 -24.61
C ALA A 75 -1.19 11.00 -24.35
N LEU A 76 -1.40 9.79 -23.84
CA LEU A 76 -0.32 8.83 -23.61
C LEU A 76 0.19 8.29 -24.94
N SER A 77 1.49 8.07 -25.04
CA SER A 77 2.03 7.24 -26.12
C SER A 77 1.55 5.79 -25.96
N GLU A 78 1.55 5.02 -27.06
CA GLU A 78 1.18 3.60 -27.02
C GLU A 78 1.97 2.81 -25.96
N ARG A 79 3.27 3.09 -25.85
CA ARG A 79 4.14 2.46 -24.84
C ARG A 79 3.71 2.80 -23.42
N GLU A 80 3.43 4.07 -23.13
CA GLU A 80 3.00 4.47 -21.79
C GLU A 80 1.63 3.87 -21.43
N LEU A 81 0.73 3.79 -22.41
CA LEU A 81 -0.58 3.20 -22.26
C LEU A 81 -0.47 1.70 -21.93
N VAL A 82 0.32 0.93 -22.69
CA VAL A 82 0.56 -0.50 -22.40
C VAL A 82 1.13 -0.68 -20.99
N CYS A 83 2.14 0.10 -20.61
CA CYS A 83 2.70 0.03 -19.25
C CYS A 83 1.67 0.36 -18.16
N ALA A 84 0.78 1.33 -18.42
CA ALA A 84 -0.27 1.73 -17.50
C ALA A 84 -1.34 0.64 -17.34
N GLU A 85 -1.77 0.03 -18.45
CA GLU A 85 -2.72 -1.07 -18.47
C GLU A 85 -2.17 -2.31 -17.76
N ASP A 86 -0.92 -2.67 -18.02
CA ASP A 86 -0.22 -3.78 -17.33
C ASP A 86 -0.13 -3.55 -15.81
N ALA A 87 0.20 -2.32 -15.40
CA ALA A 87 0.29 -1.96 -13.99
C ALA A 87 -1.07 -2.03 -13.28
N LEU A 88 -2.12 -1.51 -13.92
CA LEU A 88 -3.50 -1.62 -13.43
C LEU A 88 -3.91 -3.08 -13.29
N HIS A 89 -3.64 -3.88 -14.31
CA HIS A 89 -3.99 -5.29 -14.33
C HIS A 89 -3.37 -6.04 -13.15
N VAL A 90 -2.07 -5.90 -12.94
CA VAL A 90 -1.37 -6.56 -11.83
C VAL A 90 -1.93 -6.09 -10.49
N ALA A 91 -2.17 -4.79 -10.30
CA ALA A 91 -2.72 -4.26 -9.06
C ALA A 91 -4.14 -4.78 -8.76
N LEU A 92 -5.05 -4.74 -9.73
CA LEU A 92 -6.44 -5.19 -9.59
C LEU A 92 -6.55 -6.70 -9.33
N THR A 93 -5.73 -7.50 -10.02
CA THR A 93 -5.73 -8.96 -9.82
C THR A 93 -5.16 -9.36 -8.46
N LEU A 94 -4.07 -8.71 -8.01
CA LEU A 94 -3.53 -8.89 -6.66
C LEU A 94 -4.51 -8.44 -5.58
N TRP A 95 -5.21 -7.33 -5.78
CA TRP A 95 -6.27 -6.89 -4.86
C TRP A 95 -7.40 -7.91 -4.78
N ALA A 96 -7.89 -8.39 -5.92
CA ALA A 96 -8.97 -9.38 -5.98
C ALA A 96 -8.60 -10.68 -5.25
N LEU A 97 -7.35 -11.13 -5.37
CA LEU A 97 -6.80 -12.24 -4.60
C LEU A 97 -6.83 -11.95 -3.10
N HIS A 98 -6.36 -10.76 -2.69
CA HIS A 98 -6.31 -10.35 -1.28
C HIS A 98 -7.70 -10.26 -0.65
N GLN A 99 -8.66 -9.65 -1.35
CA GLN A 99 -10.03 -9.42 -0.89
C GLN A 99 -10.89 -10.69 -0.86
N GLN A 100 -10.48 -11.76 -1.56
CA GLN A 100 -11.22 -13.02 -1.65
C GLN A 100 -11.64 -13.54 -0.27
N SER A 101 -12.93 -13.86 -0.12
CA SER A 101 -13.52 -14.41 1.11
C SER A 101 -13.37 -13.49 2.35
N ARG A 102 -13.05 -12.21 2.17
CA ARG A 102 -13.02 -11.20 3.24
C ARG A 102 -14.21 -10.26 3.04
N ARG A 103 -15.30 -10.48 3.77
CA ARG A 103 -16.55 -9.67 3.66
C ARG A 103 -16.63 -8.56 4.70
N GLU A 104 -15.84 -8.65 5.75
CA GLU A 104 -15.89 -7.73 6.89
C GLU A 104 -14.73 -6.71 6.90
N ALA A 105 -13.74 -6.89 6.02
CA ALA A 105 -12.52 -6.09 6.03
C ALA A 105 -12.15 -5.59 4.63
N LYS A 106 -11.71 -4.33 4.56
CA LYS A 106 -11.20 -3.69 3.33
C LYS A 106 -9.72 -4.01 3.18
N MET A 107 -9.34 -4.78 2.16
CA MET A 107 -7.94 -5.13 1.90
C MET A 107 -7.22 -4.06 1.07
N HIS A 108 -7.96 -3.21 0.34
CA HIS A 108 -7.46 -1.93 -0.15
C HIS A 108 -7.75 -0.81 0.84
N GLN A 109 -6.70 -0.13 1.29
CA GLN A 109 -6.78 1.09 2.09
C GLN A 109 -5.64 2.03 1.68
N SER A 110 -5.97 3.30 1.41
CA SER A 110 -4.96 4.32 1.12
C SER A 110 -4.08 4.58 2.34
N GLY A 111 -2.78 4.79 2.10
CA GLY A 111 -1.84 5.23 3.12
C GLY A 111 -1.94 6.72 3.42
N SER A 112 -1.39 7.12 4.55
CA SER A 112 -1.13 8.53 4.88
C SER A 112 0.29 8.68 5.44
N ARG A 113 0.76 9.92 5.60
CA ARG A 113 2.12 10.22 6.07
C ARG A 113 2.44 9.61 7.45
N GLY A 114 1.42 9.38 8.28
CA GLY A 114 1.54 8.74 9.61
C GLY A 114 0.93 7.34 9.69
N LYS A 115 0.57 6.74 8.55
CA LYS A 115 0.09 5.36 8.46
C LYS A 115 0.37 4.82 7.06
N PRO A 116 1.65 4.59 6.71
CA PRO A 116 2.00 4.14 5.38
C PRO A 116 1.40 2.74 5.12
N ARG A 117 0.83 2.56 3.93
CA ARG A 117 0.22 1.29 3.50
C ARG A 117 0.82 0.74 2.21
N GLY A 118 1.99 1.23 1.80
CA GLY A 118 2.76 0.64 0.71
C GLY A 118 3.34 -0.74 1.07
N VAL A 119 3.95 -1.42 0.09
CA VAL A 119 4.43 -2.80 0.22
C VAL A 119 5.42 -2.97 1.37
N GLY A 120 6.42 -2.09 1.49
CA GLY A 120 7.41 -2.19 2.56
C GLY A 120 6.79 -2.03 3.95
N ALA A 121 5.91 -1.04 4.13
CA ALA A 121 5.16 -0.86 5.38
C ALA A 121 4.23 -2.04 5.68
N ALA A 122 3.61 -2.63 4.67
CA ALA A 122 2.76 -3.82 4.84
C ALA A 122 3.56 -5.05 5.30
N VAL A 123 4.73 -5.29 4.70
CA VAL A 123 5.63 -6.37 5.14
C VAL A 123 6.14 -6.10 6.56
N ARG A 124 6.47 -4.86 6.90
CA ARG A 124 6.92 -4.51 8.26
C ARG A 124 5.83 -4.76 9.31
N ARG A 125 4.58 -4.40 9.01
CA ARG A 125 3.43 -4.62 9.91
C ARG A 125 3.14 -6.07 10.24
N MET A 126 3.61 -7.01 9.42
CA MET A 126 3.51 -8.44 9.70
C MET A 126 4.54 -8.93 10.75
N MET A 127 5.56 -8.12 11.03
CA MET A 127 6.62 -8.45 11.99
C MET A 127 6.22 -8.00 13.39
N LYS A 128 6.80 -8.63 14.41
CA LYS A 128 6.65 -8.16 15.78
C LYS A 128 7.31 -6.79 15.96
N PRO A 129 6.78 -5.92 16.83
CA PRO A 129 7.42 -4.65 17.18
C PRO A 129 8.86 -4.89 17.65
N GLY A 130 9.80 -4.07 17.17
CA GLY A 130 11.23 -4.17 17.53
C GLY A 130 12.01 -5.33 16.90
N GLU A 131 11.36 -6.28 16.21
CA GLU A 131 12.02 -7.44 15.59
C GLU A 131 12.07 -7.33 14.06
N ILE A 132 13.04 -7.99 13.44
CA ILE A 132 13.14 -8.18 11.99
C ILE A 132 12.96 -9.67 11.68
N ASP A 133 11.84 -10.01 11.04
CA ASP A 133 11.64 -11.33 10.44
C ASP A 133 12.46 -11.40 9.14
N GLU A 134 13.64 -12.02 9.21
CA GLU A 134 14.53 -12.16 8.05
C GLU A 134 13.89 -12.91 6.87
N PRO A 135 13.13 -14.00 7.04
CA PRO A 135 12.36 -14.60 5.96
C PRO A 135 11.42 -13.61 5.22
N LEU A 136 10.64 -12.81 5.95
CA LEU A 136 9.76 -11.79 5.36
C LEU A 136 10.54 -10.68 4.66
N ARG A 137 11.62 -10.20 5.31
CA ARG A 137 12.53 -9.21 4.71
C ARG A 137 13.16 -9.71 3.41
N LYS A 138 13.63 -10.96 3.39
CA LYS A 138 14.19 -11.60 2.18
C LYS A 138 13.17 -11.70 1.05
N ARG A 139 11.89 -11.95 1.34
CA ARG A 139 10.81 -11.94 0.33
C ARG A 139 10.61 -10.56 -0.28
N LEU A 140 10.63 -9.50 0.53
CA LEU A 140 10.56 -8.12 0.04
C LEU A 140 11.77 -7.78 -0.85
N VAL A 141 12.98 -8.11 -0.40
CA VAL A 141 14.21 -7.91 -1.19
C VAL A 141 14.14 -8.67 -2.51
N ARG A 142 13.70 -9.95 -2.48
CA ARG A 142 13.49 -10.75 -3.67
C ARG A 142 12.47 -10.10 -4.60
N ALA A 143 11.34 -9.58 -4.12
CA ALA A 143 10.41 -8.84 -4.97
C ALA A 143 11.09 -7.64 -5.66
N GLY A 144 11.91 -6.89 -4.92
CA GLY A 144 12.65 -5.72 -5.42
C GLY A 144 13.77 -6.04 -6.42
N THR A 145 14.14 -7.30 -6.60
CA THR A 145 15.14 -7.76 -7.58
C THR A 145 14.51 -8.60 -8.70
N ALA A 146 13.22 -8.42 -8.96
CA ALA A 146 12.58 -9.05 -10.13
C ALA A 146 13.22 -8.54 -11.44
N PRO A 147 13.44 -9.40 -12.44
CA PRO A 147 13.99 -8.97 -13.74
C PRO A 147 12.97 -8.18 -14.58
N ASP A 148 11.68 -8.44 -14.40
CA ASP A 148 10.59 -7.88 -15.20
C ASP A 148 9.28 -7.81 -14.38
N LEU A 149 8.24 -7.24 -14.99
CA LEU A 149 6.93 -7.07 -14.35
C LEU A 149 6.26 -8.42 -14.04
N THR A 150 6.40 -9.41 -14.92
CA THR A 150 5.79 -10.74 -14.76
C THR A 150 6.35 -11.45 -13.53
N ALA A 151 7.66 -11.51 -13.40
CA ALA A 151 8.36 -12.05 -12.23
C ALA A 151 8.05 -11.25 -10.97
N LEU A 152 7.92 -9.92 -11.09
CA LEU A 152 7.51 -9.08 -9.97
C LEU A 152 6.09 -9.40 -9.51
N ALA A 153 5.14 -9.56 -10.42
CA ALA A 153 3.75 -9.90 -10.12
C ALA A 153 3.65 -11.24 -9.35
N GLN A 154 4.45 -12.25 -9.73
CA GLN A 154 4.53 -13.51 -8.97
C GLN A 154 5.06 -13.31 -7.55
N ARG A 155 6.16 -12.57 -7.40
CA ARG A 155 6.76 -12.32 -6.09
C ARG A 155 5.85 -11.49 -5.18
N LEU A 156 5.12 -10.53 -5.75
CA LEU A 156 4.09 -9.77 -5.04
C LEU A 156 2.88 -10.64 -4.67
N ARG A 157 2.47 -11.57 -5.55
CA ARG A 157 1.42 -12.54 -5.23
C ARG A 157 1.76 -13.34 -3.97
N ASP A 158 2.99 -13.82 -3.84
CA ASP A 158 3.45 -14.54 -2.64
C ASP A 158 3.33 -13.67 -1.38
N ILE A 159 3.72 -12.40 -1.45
CA ILE A 159 3.59 -11.45 -0.32
C ILE A 159 2.11 -11.19 0.00
N VAL A 160 1.28 -10.97 -1.01
CA VAL A 160 -0.16 -10.72 -0.84
C VAL A 160 -0.89 -11.89 -0.20
N LEU A 161 -0.49 -13.14 -0.49
CA LEU A 161 -1.06 -14.32 0.17
C LEU A 161 -0.78 -14.32 1.68
N LEU A 162 0.40 -13.85 2.09
CA LEU A 162 0.73 -13.72 3.51
C LEU A 162 -0.06 -12.58 4.16
N LEU A 163 -0.13 -11.40 3.52
CA LEU A 163 -0.96 -10.28 3.98
C LEU A 163 -2.42 -10.70 4.14
N ARG A 164 -2.94 -11.49 3.18
CA ARG A 164 -4.30 -12.02 3.20
C ARG A 164 -4.56 -12.93 4.39
N ARG A 165 -3.60 -13.77 4.77
CA ARG A 165 -3.75 -14.69 5.91
C ARG A 165 -4.08 -13.91 7.17
N ASP A 166 -3.32 -12.86 7.43
CA ASP A 166 -3.37 -12.07 8.67
C ASP A 166 -4.16 -10.74 8.50
N GLN A 167 -4.85 -10.58 7.37
CA GLN A 167 -5.73 -9.44 7.04
C GLN A 167 -5.07 -8.05 7.06
N PHE A 168 -3.79 -7.98 6.72
CA PHE A 168 -3.09 -6.70 6.64
C PHE A 168 -3.43 -5.96 5.34
N PRO A 169 -4.12 -4.81 5.37
CA PRO A 169 -4.49 -4.10 4.15
C PRO A 169 -3.27 -3.47 3.45
N LEU A 170 -3.40 -3.22 2.15
CA LEU A 170 -2.38 -2.64 1.28
C LEU A 170 -2.97 -1.48 0.44
N ASP A 171 -2.16 -0.48 0.16
CA ASP A 171 -2.49 0.58 -0.78
C ASP A 171 -2.23 0.13 -2.22
N TYR A 172 -3.22 -0.54 -2.80
CA TYR A 172 -3.19 -0.98 -4.19
C TYR A 172 -3.18 0.15 -5.23
N ALA A 173 -3.65 1.35 -4.88
CA ALA A 173 -3.57 2.50 -5.76
C ALA A 173 -2.10 2.92 -5.91
N LEU A 174 -1.41 3.11 -4.78
CA LEU A 174 0.03 3.35 -4.74
C LEU A 174 0.81 2.22 -5.43
N LEU A 175 0.44 0.96 -5.20
CA LEU A 175 1.09 -0.17 -5.86
C LEU A 175 0.96 -0.09 -7.39
N ALA A 176 -0.20 0.27 -7.93
CA ALA A 176 -0.38 0.44 -9.37
C ALA A 176 0.58 1.49 -9.94
N GLY A 177 0.72 2.64 -9.29
CA GLY A 177 1.69 3.65 -9.69
C GLY A 177 3.14 3.18 -9.63
N GLN A 178 3.49 2.39 -8.60
CA GLN A 178 4.81 1.79 -8.47
C GLN A 178 5.08 0.74 -9.56
N LEU A 179 4.09 -0.06 -9.93
CA LEU A 179 4.19 -1.03 -11.03
C LEU A 179 4.33 -0.34 -12.38
N TYR A 180 3.68 0.80 -12.59
CA TYR A 180 3.92 1.65 -13.75
C TYR A 180 5.35 2.19 -13.76
N ARG A 181 5.81 2.77 -12.62
CA ARG A 181 7.16 3.31 -12.49
C ARG A 181 8.22 2.24 -12.72
N TRP A 182 8.00 1.02 -12.23
CA TRP A 182 8.90 -0.12 -12.38
C TRP A 182 9.29 -0.40 -13.84
N GLN A 183 8.39 -0.17 -14.77
CA GLN A 183 8.58 -0.43 -16.21
C GLN A 183 9.39 0.68 -16.91
N GLN A 184 9.64 1.80 -16.23
CA GLN A 184 10.37 2.93 -16.79
C GLN A 184 11.88 2.81 -16.57
N PRO A 185 12.72 3.45 -17.39
CA PRO A 185 14.16 3.53 -17.15
C PRO A 185 14.47 4.07 -15.74
N GLY A 186 15.32 3.35 -14.98
CA GLY A 186 15.63 3.66 -13.58
C GLY A 186 14.49 3.39 -12.58
N GLY A 187 13.34 2.95 -13.07
CA GLY A 187 12.13 2.64 -12.30
C GLY A 187 12.32 1.63 -11.17
N PRO A 188 12.97 0.48 -11.41
CA PRO A 188 13.18 -0.53 -10.37
C PRO A 188 13.93 0.02 -9.14
N ASP A 189 14.92 0.89 -9.36
CA ASP A 189 15.71 1.51 -8.30
C ASP A 189 14.85 2.48 -7.47
N ASP A 190 14.01 3.28 -8.12
CA ASP A 190 13.08 4.19 -7.44
C ASP A 190 12.07 3.43 -6.58
N VAL A 191 11.46 2.39 -7.13
CA VAL A 191 10.47 1.58 -6.42
C VAL A 191 11.10 0.86 -5.24
N ARG A 192 12.32 0.30 -5.39
CA ARG A 192 13.08 -0.27 -4.27
C ARG A 192 13.33 0.75 -3.16
N ARG A 193 13.71 1.99 -3.51
CA ARG A 193 13.89 3.08 -2.53
C ARG A 193 12.58 3.42 -1.83
N GLU A 194 11.47 3.51 -2.56
CA GLU A 194 10.14 3.74 -1.98
C GLU A 194 9.73 2.63 -0.99
N TRP A 195 9.93 1.37 -1.36
CA TRP A 195 9.64 0.23 -0.48
C TRP A 195 10.54 0.24 0.75
N GLY A 196 11.84 0.45 0.60
CA GLY A 196 12.78 0.58 1.71
C GLY A 196 12.38 1.68 2.68
N ARG A 197 12.10 2.89 2.18
CA ARG A 197 11.60 4.00 3.02
C ARG A 197 10.31 3.62 3.75
N SER A 198 9.34 3.03 3.06
CA SER A 198 8.08 2.63 3.70
C SER A 198 8.24 1.53 4.75
N PHE A 199 9.21 0.62 4.56
CA PHE A 199 9.55 -0.43 5.53
C PHE A 199 10.13 0.15 6.82
N HIS A 200 10.96 1.19 6.71
CA HIS A 200 11.58 1.84 7.87
C HIS A 200 10.69 2.90 8.54
N ALA A 201 9.84 3.61 7.79
CA ALA A 201 8.95 4.63 8.34
C ALA A 201 8.02 4.11 9.44
N TRP A 202 7.52 2.86 9.30
CA TRP A 202 6.68 2.25 10.33
C TRP A 202 7.45 1.95 11.63
N HIS A 203 8.75 1.65 11.55
CA HIS A 203 9.59 1.42 12.72
C HIS A 203 9.82 2.71 13.53
N GLU A 204 9.83 3.87 12.88
CA GLU A 204 9.90 5.16 13.56
C GLU A 204 8.61 5.47 14.32
N GLU A 205 7.45 5.14 13.75
CA GLU A 205 6.14 5.31 14.41
C GLU A 205 6.00 4.44 15.66
N ASP A 206 6.31 3.14 15.57
CA ASP A 206 6.25 2.20 16.70
C ASP A 206 7.18 2.62 17.85
N GLN A 207 8.41 3.02 17.52
CA GLN A 207 9.36 3.51 18.53
C GLN A 207 8.92 4.83 19.15
N ASN A 208 8.33 5.73 18.36
CA ASN A 208 7.86 7.02 18.86
C ASN A 208 6.59 6.87 19.71
N ALA A 209 5.70 5.94 19.35
CA ALA A 209 4.54 5.56 20.17
C ALA A 209 4.98 4.89 21.48
N GLY A 210 6.00 4.03 21.45
CA GLY A 210 6.59 3.40 22.64
C GLY A 210 7.33 4.39 23.56
N ARG A 211 7.89 5.48 23.02
CA ARG A 211 8.55 6.55 23.80
C ARG A 211 7.60 7.54 24.45
N GLN A 212 6.33 7.62 24.03
CA GLN A 212 5.35 8.59 24.56
C GLN A 212 4.62 8.13 25.84
N THR A 213 5.08 7.07 26.50
CA THR A 213 4.63 6.67 27.85
C THR A 213 5.88 6.29 28.67
N PRO A 214 6.19 6.93 29.82
CA PRO A 214 5.27 7.27 30.91
C PRO A 214 5.36 8.72 31.44
N GLY A 215 4.23 9.42 31.48
CA GLY A 215 4.00 10.59 32.34
C GLY A 215 3.20 10.16 33.56
N GLY A 216 3.88 9.59 34.56
CA GLY A 216 3.28 9.29 35.86
C GLY A 216 3.00 10.58 36.62
N THR A 217 1.73 10.84 36.86
CA THR A 217 1.18 11.88 37.71
C THR A 217 1.73 11.73 39.14
N ALA A 218 2.41 12.74 39.67
CA ALA A 218 2.63 12.89 41.10
C ALA A 218 2.31 14.34 41.49
N THR A 219 1.03 14.48 41.81
CA THR A 219 0.30 15.47 42.60
C THR A 219 1.16 16.39 43.48
N ASN A 220 0.95 17.69 43.31
CA ASN A 220 1.24 18.71 44.32
C ASN A 220 0.47 18.38 45.60
N THR A 221 1.18 18.28 46.73
CA THR A 221 0.59 18.53 48.05
C THR A 221 1.49 19.54 48.75
N ASP A 222 0.97 20.76 48.81
CA ASP A 222 1.47 21.87 49.60
C ASP A 222 0.73 21.81 50.95
N THR A 223 1.45 21.67 52.07
CA THR A 223 1.01 22.10 53.40
C THR A 223 2.25 22.32 54.27
N ALA A 224 2.31 23.53 54.81
CA ALA A 224 3.40 24.18 55.52
C ALA A 224 3.58 23.78 57.00
N ASP A 225 4.74 24.21 57.54
CA ASP A 225 5.04 24.58 58.94
C ASP A 225 5.00 23.48 60.02
N THR A 226 5.82 23.42 61.07
CA THR A 226 6.81 24.33 61.67
C THR A 226 7.71 23.52 62.64
N THR A 227 8.97 23.96 62.78
CA THR A 227 9.85 23.94 63.98
C THR A 227 10.25 22.66 64.75
N HIS A 228 11.54 22.65 65.14
CA HIS A 228 12.15 22.27 66.44
C HIS A 228 13.22 21.16 66.32
N THR A 229 14.51 21.49 66.17
CA THR A 229 15.55 21.77 67.20
C THR A 229 16.29 20.52 67.70
N ASP A 230 17.59 20.49 67.39
CA ASP A 230 18.78 19.94 68.08
C ASP A 230 18.77 18.64 68.93
N LYS A 231 19.89 17.91 68.72
CA LYS A 231 20.79 17.24 69.69
C LYS A 231 20.68 15.74 70.06
N ASP A 232 21.83 15.10 69.80
CA ASP A 232 22.65 14.19 70.61
C ASP A 232 22.29 12.71 70.91
N ALA A 233 23.36 11.91 70.77
CA ALA A 233 23.70 10.63 71.42
C ALA A 233 22.88 9.38 71.01
N SER A 234 23.47 8.23 70.66
CA SER A 234 24.70 7.56 71.12
C SER A 234 25.29 6.64 70.04
#